data_AF-A0A8H6RXK6-F1
#
_entry.id   AF-A0A8H6RXK6-F1
#
_cell.length_a   1.000
_cell.length_b   1.000
_cell.length_c   1.000
_cell.angle_alpha   90.00
_cell.angle_beta   90.00
_cell.angle_gamma   90.00
#
_symmetry.space_group_name_H-M   'P 1'
#
loop_
_entity.id
_entity.type
_entity.pdbx_description
1 polymer ?
#
loop_
_entity_poly.entity_id
_entity_poly.type
_entity_poly.pdbx_seq_one_letter_code
_entity_poly.pdbx_strand_id
1 'polypeptide(L)'
;MSTLVPLLRFIAIVFPTLYAGVTAQCFTISDSFTFVSPIISHAPNQKTMARQWLHGYQYGPLWVPPLIAPGTFSNIYLFSQTRNPLYLLAAALIFSILPITFLYMEPGINGACKWKVETLLKEEKDFKPMRNTHLFWPSAHKHGGTMESRTWAERTDMKDLILYWRFVNNFRWVVGGVAAGVSGWATFSGLG
;
A
#
# COMPACT_ATOMS: atom_id res chain seq x y z
N MET A 1 -1.11 -38.09 -2.91
CA MET A 1 -1.93 -36.93 -2.48
C MET A 1 -1.29 -35.67 -2.99
N SER A 2 -2.05 -34.78 -3.64
CA SER A 2 -1.50 -33.51 -4.18
C SER A 2 -1.11 -32.58 -3.05
N THR A 3 0.17 -32.20 -2.97
CA THR A 3 0.73 -31.24 -1.99
C THR A 3 0.26 -29.80 -2.23
N LEU A 4 -0.49 -29.57 -3.30
CA LEU A 4 -0.95 -28.25 -3.73
C LEU A 4 -1.93 -27.61 -2.76
N VAL A 5 -2.92 -28.35 -2.23
CA VAL A 5 -3.96 -27.76 -1.35
C VAL A 5 -3.37 -27.27 -0.02
N PRO A 6 -2.53 -28.03 0.70
CA PRO A 6 -1.83 -27.54 1.88
C PRO A 6 -0.96 -26.31 1.59
N LEU A 7 -0.23 -26.30 0.47
CA LEU A 7 0.59 -25.17 0.05
C LEU A 7 -0.25 -23.91 -0.19
N LEU A 8 -1.39 -24.04 -0.89
CA LEU A 8 -2.28 -22.92 -1.16
C LEU A 8 -2.95 -22.39 0.11
N ARG A 9 -3.30 -23.25 1.08
CA ARG A 9 -3.78 -22.84 2.41
C ARG A 9 -2.73 -22.00 3.14
N PHE A 10 -1.47 -22.44 3.11
CA PHE A 10 -0.37 -21.67 3.67
C PHE A 10 -0.21 -20.30 2.99
N ILE A 11 -0.16 -20.25 1.65
CA ILE A 11 -0.01 -19.00 0.89
C ILE A 11 -1.20 -18.05 1.16
N ALA A 12 -2.42 -18.58 1.19
CA ALA A 12 -3.65 -17.82 1.40
C ALA A 12 -3.68 -17.09 2.76
N ILE A 13 -3.00 -17.62 3.78
CA ILE A 13 -2.87 -17.00 5.10
C ILE A 13 -1.64 -16.09 5.15
N VAL A 14 -0.48 -16.60 4.72
CA VAL A 14 0.81 -15.94 4.93
C VAL A 14 0.94 -14.67 4.11
N PHE A 15 0.49 -14.65 2.86
CA PHE A 15 0.66 -13.47 1.99
C PHE A 15 -0.15 -12.26 2.46
N PRO A 16 -1.45 -12.40 2.82
CA PRO A 16 -2.19 -11.33 3.49
C PRO A 16 -1.59 -10.92 4.83
N THR A 17 -1.05 -11.88 5.60
CA THR A 17 -0.37 -11.59 6.87
C THR A 17 0.91 -10.77 6.66
N LEU A 18 1.75 -11.15 5.69
CA LEU A 18 2.96 -10.40 5.33
C LEU A 18 2.61 -9.02 4.81
N TYR A 19 1.57 -8.89 3.97
CA TYR A 19 1.09 -7.58 3.54
C TYR A 19 0.67 -6.72 4.73
N ALA A 20 -0.15 -7.27 5.62
CA ALA A 20 -0.62 -6.57 6.81
C ALA A 20 0.55 -6.19 7.72
N GLY A 21 1.50 -7.10 7.95
CA GLY A 21 2.68 -6.89 8.79
C GLY A 21 3.63 -5.85 8.22
N VAL A 22 4.00 -5.92 6.94
CA VAL A 22 4.86 -4.93 6.29
C VAL A 22 4.16 -3.58 6.24
N THR A 23 2.89 -3.52 5.85
CA THR A 23 2.13 -2.25 5.84
C THR A 23 1.98 -1.72 7.26
N ALA A 24 1.80 -2.59 8.26
CA ALA A 24 1.69 -2.21 9.65
C ALA A 24 2.99 -1.67 10.22
N GLN A 25 4.11 -2.35 9.98
CA GLN A 25 5.43 -1.97 10.49
C GLN A 25 6.02 -0.79 9.73
N CYS A 26 5.89 -0.75 8.40
CA CYS A 26 6.40 0.35 7.59
C CYS A 26 5.54 1.61 7.74
N PHE A 27 4.24 1.47 8.00
CA PHE A 27 3.32 2.61 7.89
C PHE A 27 2.39 2.86 9.09
N THR A 28 2.14 1.93 10.04
CA THR A 28 0.94 2.03 10.93
C THR A 28 1.07 1.61 12.41
N ILE A 29 1.20 0.33 12.79
CA ILE A 29 1.06 -0.13 14.19
C ILE A 29 2.42 -0.19 14.89
N SER A 30 2.53 0.52 16.01
CA SER A 30 3.69 0.64 16.91
C SER A 30 4.69 1.76 16.58
N ASP A 31 4.19 2.92 16.12
CA ASP A 31 4.98 3.97 15.48
C ASP A 31 5.44 3.48 14.10
N SER A 32 5.28 4.19 12.99
CA SER A 32 5.97 5.45 12.83
C SER A 32 7.40 5.50 13.39
N PHE A 33 8.10 4.43 13.83
CA PHE A 33 9.48 4.54 14.34
C PHE A 33 10.50 4.65 13.21
N THR A 34 10.21 4.00 12.08
CA THR A 34 11.16 3.88 10.96
C THR A 34 10.89 4.86 9.82
N PHE A 35 9.65 5.35 9.69
CA PHE A 35 9.28 6.21 8.57
C PHE A 35 8.48 7.46 8.96
N VAL A 36 7.18 7.35 9.22
CA VAL A 36 6.31 8.54 9.31
C VAL A 36 6.61 9.44 10.53
N SER A 37 6.81 8.93 11.75
CA SER A 37 7.02 9.80 12.94
C SER A 37 8.36 10.50 12.87
N PRO A 38 9.50 9.87 12.50
CA PRO A 38 10.74 10.58 12.29
C PRO A 38 10.57 11.76 11.33
N ILE A 39 9.82 11.56 10.25
CA ILE A 39 9.57 12.61 9.27
C ILE A 39 8.78 13.76 9.90
N ILE A 40 7.61 13.50 10.49
CA ILE A 40 6.72 14.58 10.97
C ILE A 40 7.16 15.21 12.30
N SER A 41 7.95 14.49 13.10
CA SER A 41 8.36 14.93 14.45
C SER A 41 9.78 15.48 14.50
N HIS A 42 10.66 15.12 13.54
CA HIS A 42 12.08 15.48 13.61
C HIS A 42 12.62 16.13 12.33
N ALA A 43 11.91 16.12 11.21
CA ALA A 43 12.38 16.84 10.03
C ALA A 43 12.32 18.37 10.28
N PRO A 44 13.42 19.10 10.03
CA PRO A 44 13.54 20.52 10.38
C PRO A 44 12.66 21.44 9.50
N ASN A 45 12.22 20.98 8.33
CA ASN A 45 11.40 21.75 7.40
C ASN A 45 10.67 20.83 6.41
N GLN A 46 9.74 21.40 5.63
CA GLN A 46 8.94 20.65 4.64
C GLN A 46 9.79 20.06 3.51
N LYS A 47 10.94 20.65 3.15
CA LYS A 47 11.84 20.11 2.11
C LYS A 47 12.46 18.78 2.57
N THR A 48 12.95 18.72 3.80
CA THR A 48 13.46 17.47 4.39
C THR A 48 12.35 16.43 4.49
N MET A 49 11.13 16.82 4.91
CA MET A 49 9.98 15.89 4.94
C MET A 49 9.68 15.33 3.56
N ALA A 50 9.66 16.20 2.55
CA ALA A 50 9.38 15.83 1.16
C ALA A 50 10.39 14.82 0.63
N ARG A 51 11.69 15.05 0.84
CA ARG A 51 12.75 14.11 0.44
C ARG A 51 12.61 12.76 1.13
N GLN A 52 12.49 12.77 2.46
CA GLN A 52 12.39 11.53 3.23
C GLN A 52 11.14 10.73 2.83
N TRP A 53 10.00 11.40 2.67
CA TRP A 53 8.78 10.76 2.19
C TRP A 53 8.96 10.16 0.79
N LEU A 54 9.52 10.91 -0.17
CA LEU A 54 9.70 10.41 -1.54
C LEU A 54 10.58 9.15 -1.56
N HIS A 55 11.69 9.15 -0.82
CA HIS A 55 12.60 8.01 -0.75
C HIS A 55 11.91 6.75 -0.20
N GLY A 56 11.20 6.84 0.92
CA GLY A 56 10.53 5.64 1.46
C GLY A 56 9.33 5.20 0.63
N TYR A 57 8.58 6.16 0.07
CA TYR A 57 7.46 5.84 -0.83
C TYR A 57 7.92 5.06 -2.07
N GLN A 58 9.09 5.37 -2.63
CA GLN A 58 9.62 4.68 -3.81
C GLN A 58 9.91 3.18 -3.60
N TYR A 59 10.10 2.73 -2.35
CA TYR A 59 10.25 1.31 -2.01
C TYR A 59 8.92 0.56 -1.93
N GLY A 60 7.82 1.24 -1.55
CA GLY A 60 6.50 0.63 -1.30
C GLY A 60 5.97 -0.22 -2.47
N PRO A 61 5.93 0.31 -3.71
CA PRO A 61 5.38 -0.40 -4.86
C PRO A 61 6.12 -1.68 -5.26
N LEU A 62 7.33 -1.92 -4.75
CA LEU A 62 8.12 -3.12 -5.09
C LEU A 62 7.56 -4.41 -4.48
N TRP A 63 6.84 -4.32 -3.37
CA TRP A 63 6.37 -5.50 -2.63
C TRP A 63 4.83 -5.63 -2.57
N VAL A 64 4.07 -4.57 -2.87
CA VAL A 64 2.60 -4.61 -2.79
C VAL A 64 1.97 -5.65 -3.75
N PRO A 65 2.19 -5.61 -5.08
CA PRO A 65 1.61 -6.63 -5.97
C PRO A 65 2.11 -8.06 -5.71
N PRO A 66 3.41 -8.30 -5.45
CA PRO A 66 3.91 -9.63 -5.08
C PRO A 66 3.27 -10.21 -3.81
N LEU A 67 2.85 -9.37 -2.86
CA LEU A 67 2.17 -9.84 -1.65
C LEU A 67 0.66 -10.04 -1.84
N ILE A 68 0.01 -9.28 -2.73
CA ILE A 68 -1.44 -9.39 -2.95
C ILE A 68 -1.80 -10.54 -3.89
N ALA A 69 -1.09 -10.67 -5.02
CA ALA A 69 -1.51 -11.58 -6.08
C ALA A 69 -1.51 -13.06 -5.64
N PRO A 70 -0.45 -13.61 -5.01
CA PRO A 70 -0.45 -15.02 -4.59
C PRO A 70 -1.53 -15.32 -3.55
N GLY A 71 -1.75 -14.42 -2.59
CA GLY A 71 -2.82 -14.54 -1.60
C GLY A 71 -4.21 -14.55 -2.24
N THR A 72 -4.44 -13.65 -3.21
CA THR A 72 -5.70 -13.56 -3.96
C THR A 72 -5.99 -14.86 -4.72
N PHE A 73 -5.04 -15.30 -5.57
CA PHE A 73 -5.25 -16.46 -6.42
C PHE A 73 -5.37 -17.75 -5.62
N SER A 74 -4.62 -17.88 -4.52
CA SER A 74 -4.71 -19.05 -3.63
C SER A 74 -6.10 -19.14 -2.99
N ASN A 75 -6.65 -18.02 -2.51
CA ASN A 75 -8.00 -17.98 -1.96
C ASN A 75 -9.08 -18.28 -3.02
N ILE A 76 -8.98 -17.77 -4.25
CA ILE A 76 -9.90 -18.10 -5.35
C ILE A 76 -9.86 -19.60 -5.68
N TYR A 77 -8.66 -20.18 -5.73
CA TYR A 77 -8.51 -21.61 -5.97
C TYR A 77 -9.13 -22.43 -4.84
N LEU A 78 -8.87 -22.08 -3.58
CA LEU A 78 -9.43 -22.77 -2.41
C LEU A 78 -10.95 -22.68 -2.36
N PHE A 79 -11.54 -21.54 -2.76
CA PHE A 79 -12.98 -21.43 -2.96
C PHE A 79 -13.49 -22.40 -4.02
N SER A 80 -12.80 -22.51 -5.16
CA SER A 80 -13.19 -23.41 -6.25
C SER A 80 -13.18 -24.88 -5.83
N GLN A 81 -12.26 -25.27 -4.93
CA GLN A 81 -12.15 -26.64 -4.41
C GLN A 81 -13.12 -26.95 -3.27
N THR A 82 -13.36 -25.99 -2.36
CA THR A 82 -14.11 -26.24 -1.12
C THR A 82 -15.53 -25.69 -1.14
N ARG A 83 -15.82 -24.77 -2.06
CA ARG A 83 -17.03 -23.91 -2.08
C ARG A 83 -17.25 -23.10 -0.80
N ASN A 84 -16.25 -22.99 0.09
CA ASN A 84 -16.34 -22.19 1.30
C ASN A 84 -16.25 -20.69 0.94
N PRO A 85 -17.32 -19.90 1.13
CA PRO A 85 -17.39 -18.50 0.69
C PRO A 85 -16.40 -17.59 1.42
N LEU A 86 -15.86 -18.01 2.58
CA LEU A 86 -14.87 -17.24 3.31
C LEU A 86 -13.56 -17.09 2.52
N TYR A 87 -13.17 -18.09 1.73
CA TYR A 87 -12.03 -17.93 0.82
C TYR A 87 -12.32 -16.87 -0.26
N LEU A 88 -13.53 -16.84 -0.80
CA LEU A 88 -13.90 -15.81 -1.78
C LEU A 88 -13.91 -14.40 -1.15
N LEU A 89 -14.41 -14.28 0.08
CA LEU A 89 -14.36 -13.04 0.84
C LEU A 89 -12.92 -12.60 1.10
N ALA A 90 -12.03 -13.50 1.55
CA ALA A 90 -10.62 -13.21 1.77
C ALA A 90 -9.92 -12.77 0.47
N ALA A 91 -10.21 -13.42 -0.66
CA ALA A 91 -9.72 -13.01 -1.98
C ALA A 91 -10.18 -11.60 -2.34
N ALA A 92 -11.47 -11.29 -2.18
CA ALA A 92 -12.03 -9.98 -2.48
C ALA A 92 -11.39 -8.88 -1.61
N LEU A 93 -11.22 -9.14 -0.31
CA LEU A 93 -10.59 -8.21 0.62
C LEU A 93 -9.14 -7.90 0.22
N ILE A 94 -8.28 -8.92 0.05
CA ILE A 94 -6.88 -8.67 -0.29
C ILE A 94 -6.73 -8.08 -1.70
N PHE A 95 -7.57 -8.49 -2.66
CA PHE A 95 -7.56 -7.92 -4.00
C PHE A 95 -7.97 -6.45 -4.02
N SER A 96 -8.92 -6.03 -3.18
CA SER A 96 -9.41 -4.64 -3.10
C SER A 96 -8.30 -3.61 -2.81
N ILE A 97 -7.17 -4.05 -2.29
CA ILE A 97 -6.01 -3.21 -2.03
C ILE A 97 -5.40 -2.68 -3.33
N LEU A 98 -5.42 -3.44 -4.44
CA LEU A 98 -4.89 -2.99 -5.73
C LEU A 98 -5.64 -1.78 -6.30
N PRO A 99 -6.98 -1.79 -6.45
CA PRO A 99 -7.70 -0.61 -6.92
C PRO A 99 -7.58 0.57 -5.96
N ILE A 100 -7.58 0.36 -4.64
CA ILE A 100 -7.31 1.44 -3.67
C ILE A 100 -5.92 2.04 -3.94
N THR A 101 -4.92 1.21 -4.18
CA THR A 101 -3.54 1.65 -4.40
C THR A 101 -3.39 2.40 -5.71
N PHE A 102 -3.82 1.81 -6.83
CA PHE A 102 -3.49 2.32 -8.15
C PHE A 102 -4.52 3.30 -8.72
N LEU A 103 -5.79 3.22 -8.31
CA LEU A 103 -6.85 4.09 -8.84
C LEU A 103 -7.20 5.23 -7.89
N TYR A 104 -6.99 5.08 -6.58
CA TYR A 104 -7.29 6.10 -5.60
C TYR A 104 -6.03 6.78 -5.04
N MET A 105 -5.15 6.02 -4.38
CA MET A 105 -3.97 6.60 -3.76
C MET A 105 -3.00 7.16 -4.79
N GLU A 106 -2.75 6.43 -5.88
CA GLU A 106 -1.69 6.80 -6.81
C GLU A 106 -1.93 8.11 -7.58
N PRO A 107 -3.09 8.31 -8.23
CA PRO A 107 -3.40 9.58 -8.89
C PRO A 107 -3.90 10.67 -7.92
N GLY A 108 -4.37 10.30 -6.73
CA GLY A 108 -4.82 11.23 -5.69
C GLY A 108 -3.70 11.56 -4.71
N ILE A 109 -3.58 10.76 -3.66
CA ILE A 109 -2.73 11.06 -2.50
C ILE A 109 -1.23 11.09 -2.84
N ASN A 110 -0.73 10.04 -3.47
CA ASN A 110 0.68 9.96 -3.88
C ASN A 110 0.97 10.97 -4.99
N GLY A 111 -0.01 11.27 -5.85
CA GLY A 111 0.05 12.34 -6.84
C GLY A 111 0.27 13.71 -6.20
N ALA A 112 -0.54 14.03 -5.19
CA ALA A 112 -0.44 15.25 -4.41
C ALA A 112 0.91 15.35 -3.68
N CYS A 113 1.32 14.30 -2.96
CA CYS A 113 2.61 14.27 -2.29
C CYS A 113 3.78 14.45 -3.28
N LYS A 114 3.77 13.75 -4.42
CA LYS A 114 4.80 13.92 -5.47
C LYS A 114 4.83 15.35 -6.01
N TRP A 115 3.67 15.98 -6.21
CA TRP A 115 3.59 17.39 -6.65
C TRP A 115 4.15 18.36 -5.63
N LYS A 116 3.82 18.16 -4.34
CA LYS A 116 4.38 18.95 -3.25
C LYS A 116 5.90 18.79 -3.17
N VAL A 117 6.41 17.58 -3.36
CA VAL A 117 7.85 17.30 -3.43
C VAL A 117 8.51 18.10 -4.55
N GLU A 118 7.98 18.03 -5.77
CA GLU A 118 8.51 18.80 -6.90
C GLU A 118 8.47 20.30 -6.62
N THR A 119 7.35 20.81 -6.10
CA THR A 119 7.20 22.24 -5.78
C THR A 119 8.21 22.73 -4.75
N LEU A 120 8.52 21.91 -3.74
CA LEU A 120 9.44 22.26 -2.65
C LEU A 120 10.91 22.11 -3.03
N LEU A 121 11.25 21.17 -3.93
CA LEU A 121 12.62 20.78 -4.23
C LEU A 121 13.10 21.21 -5.63
N LYS A 122 12.23 21.71 -6.53
CA LYS A 122 12.58 22.10 -7.91
C LYS A 122 13.77 23.05 -8.07
N GLU A 123 14.05 23.85 -7.04
CA GLU A 123 15.16 24.82 -7.04
C GLU A 123 16.47 24.24 -6.47
N GLU A 124 16.44 23.01 -5.96
CA GLU A 124 17.62 22.34 -5.41
C GLU A 124 18.46 21.71 -6.53
N LYS A 125 19.78 21.89 -6.47
CA LYS A 125 20.71 21.49 -7.54
C LYS A 125 20.74 19.97 -7.80
N ASP A 126 20.42 19.17 -6.79
CA ASP A 126 20.41 17.71 -6.81
C ASP A 126 19.04 17.10 -7.16
N PHE A 127 17.99 17.93 -7.23
CA PHE A 127 16.65 17.45 -7.53
C PHE A 127 16.44 17.23 -9.04
N LYS A 128 15.94 16.06 -9.41
CA LYS A 128 15.56 15.73 -10.78
C LYS A 128 14.03 15.73 -10.91
N PRO A 129 13.45 16.56 -11.80
CA PRO A 129 12.02 16.56 -12.05
C PRO A 129 11.51 15.16 -12.45
N MET A 130 10.34 14.81 -11.93
CA MET A 130 9.71 13.53 -12.22
C MET A 130 8.99 13.62 -13.58
N ARG A 131 9.16 12.62 -14.45
CA ARG A 131 8.42 12.55 -15.71
C ARG A 131 6.95 12.20 -15.45
N ASN A 132 6.04 12.57 -16.35
CA ASN A 132 4.66 12.10 -16.28
C ASN A 132 4.57 10.58 -16.53
N THR A 133 3.55 9.96 -15.94
CA THR A 133 3.18 8.55 -16.11
C THR A 133 1.75 8.44 -16.62
N HIS A 134 1.36 7.24 -17.06
CA HIS A 134 0.00 6.94 -17.48
C HIS A 134 -0.75 6.19 -16.39
N LEU A 135 -2.07 6.34 -16.34
CA LEU A 135 -2.93 5.67 -15.36
C LEU A 135 -2.75 4.14 -15.36
N PHE A 136 -2.55 3.54 -16.53
CA PHE A 136 -2.33 2.11 -16.70
C PHE A 136 -0.90 1.65 -16.43
N TRP A 137 0.04 2.59 -16.27
CA TRP A 137 1.43 2.32 -15.93
C TRP A 137 1.87 3.25 -14.79
N PRO A 138 1.28 3.09 -13.59
CA PRO A 138 1.66 3.88 -12.43
C PRO A 138 3.13 3.64 -12.10
N SER A 139 3.80 4.67 -11.59
CA SER A 139 5.19 4.55 -11.20
C SER A 139 5.50 5.43 -10.00
N ALA A 140 6.18 4.85 -9.02
CA ALA A 140 6.67 5.56 -7.85
C ALA A 140 7.64 6.71 -8.21
N HIS A 141 8.26 6.64 -9.39
CA HIS A 141 9.29 7.57 -9.86
C HIS A 141 8.77 8.60 -10.87
N LYS A 142 7.46 8.60 -11.14
CA LYS A 142 6.82 9.47 -12.13
C LYS A 142 5.54 10.10 -11.58
N HIS A 143 5.13 11.22 -12.16
CA HIS A 143 3.87 11.91 -11.85
C HIS A 143 2.67 11.19 -12.45
N GLY A 144 1.76 10.74 -11.59
CA GLY A 144 0.42 10.30 -11.98
C GLY A 144 -0.70 11.18 -11.42
N GLY A 145 -0.35 12.29 -10.75
CA GLY A 145 -1.31 13.12 -10.04
C GLY A 145 -2.28 13.86 -10.95
N THR A 146 -3.58 13.76 -10.65
CA THR A 146 -4.64 14.55 -11.31
C THR A 146 -4.50 16.04 -11.03
N MET A 147 -5.17 16.90 -11.80
CA MET A 147 -5.19 18.34 -11.53
C MET A 147 -5.69 18.65 -10.11
N GLU A 148 -6.77 17.99 -9.68
CA GLU A 148 -7.31 18.13 -8.33
C GLU A 148 -6.29 17.78 -7.24
N SER A 149 -5.51 16.71 -7.44
CA SER A 149 -4.46 16.31 -6.49
C SER A 149 -3.35 17.36 -6.40
N ARG A 150 -3.00 18.02 -7.51
CA ARG A 150 -1.97 19.07 -7.54
C ARG A 150 -2.45 20.34 -6.87
N THR A 151 -3.68 20.76 -7.17
CA THR A 151 -4.32 21.90 -6.48
C THR A 151 -4.45 21.62 -4.99
N TRP A 152 -4.81 20.38 -4.60
CA TRP A 152 -4.84 19.99 -3.19
C TRP A 152 -3.45 20.05 -2.55
N ALA A 153 -2.43 19.55 -3.23
CA ALA A 153 -1.06 19.67 -2.76
C ALA A 153 -0.66 21.14 -2.55
N GLU A 154 -0.88 22.04 -3.51
CA GLU A 154 -0.47 23.45 -3.41
C GLU A 154 -0.97 24.13 -2.12
N ARG A 155 -2.20 23.85 -1.71
CA ARG A 155 -2.84 24.42 -0.50
C ARG A 155 -2.63 23.64 0.80
N THR A 156 -1.85 22.55 0.79
CA THR A 156 -1.68 21.68 1.96
C THR A 156 -0.21 21.49 2.29
N ASP A 157 0.13 21.49 3.58
CA ASP A 157 1.49 21.27 4.04
C ASP A 157 1.93 19.81 3.83
N MET A 158 3.22 19.61 3.61
CA MET A 158 3.76 18.25 3.41
C MET A 158 3.44 17.33 4.59
N LYS A 159 3.43 17.85 5.81
CA LYS A 159 3.08 17.09 7.01
C LYS A 159 1.66 16.52 6.93
N ASP A 160 0.68 17.33 6.55
CA ASP A 160 -0.71 16.91 6.48
C ASP A 160 -0.95 15.94 5.32
N LEU A 161 -0.28 16.14 4.19
CA LEU A 161 -0.28 15.17 3.09
C LEU A 161 0.26 13.80 3.53
N ILE A 162 1.36 13.77 4.28
CA ILE A 162 1.96 12.54 4.83
C ILE A 162 1.01 11.88 5.84
N LEU A 163 0.37 12.66 6.71
CA LEU A 163 -0.58 12.14 7.69
C LEU A 163 -1.83 11.54 7.03
N TYR A 164 -2.35 12.18 5.98
CA TYR A 164 -3.47 11.64 5.21
C TYR A 164 -3.07 10.38 4.45
N TRP A 165 -1.88 10.38 3.85
CA TRP A 165 -1.30 9.19 3.23
C TRP A 165 -1.16 8.03 4.24
N ARG A 166 -0.70 8.32 5.45
CA ARG A 166 -0.64 7.33 6.54
C ARG A 166 -2.03 6.81 6.89
N PHE A 167 -3.03 7.67 7.03
CA PHE A 167 -4.40 7.25 7.35
C PHE A 167 -4.95 6.24 6.32
N VAL A 168 -4.72 6.44 5.03
CA VAL A 168 -5.17 5.49 4.02
C VAL A 168 -4.35 4.21 4.03
N ASN A 169 -3.05 4.28 4.34
CA ASN A 169 -2.25 3.07 4.63
C ASN A 169 -2.77 2.30 5.86
N ASN A 170 -3.21 3.00 6.91
CA ASN A 170 -3.88 2.42 8.08
C ASN A 170 -5.10 1.59 7.66
N PHE A 171 -5.90 2.12 6.75
CA PHE A 171 -7.03 1.36 6.24
C PHE A 171 -6.60 0.08 5.51
N ARG A 172 -5.59 0.16 4.63
CA ARG A 172 -5.17 -1.00 3.82
C ARG A 172 -4.58 -2.14 4.64
N TRP A 173 -3.78 -1.89 5.68
CA TRP A 173 -3.26 -3.00 6.50
C TRP A 173 -4.38 -3.68 7.29
N VAL A 174 -5.39 -2.94 7.76
CA VAL A 174 -6.56 -3.53 8.43
C VAL A 174 -7.26 -4.48 7.47
N VAL A 175 -7.48 -4.06 6.21
CA VAL A 175 -8.05 -4.94 5.17
C VAL A 175 -7.22 -6.20 4.97
N GLY A 176 -5.89 -6.07 4.90
CA GLY A 176 -4.98 -7.23 4.79
C GLY A 176 -5.05 -8.15 6.02
N GLY A 177 -5.10 -7.59 7.23
CA GLY A 177 -5.20 -8.35 8.48
C GLY A 177 -6.54 -9.08 8.61
N VAL A 178 -7.64 -8.44 8.22
CA VAL A 178 -8.95 -9.10 8.15
C VAL A 178 -8.94 -10.20 7.09
N ALA A 179 -8.34 -9.98 5.92
CA ALA A 179 -8.21 -11.03 4.90
C ALA A 179 -7.42 -12.25 5.42
N ALA A 180 -6.33 -12.01 6.15
CA ALA A 180 -5.56 -13.06 6.81
C ALA A 180 -6.41 -13.83 7.84
N GLY A 181 -7.15 -13.12 8.70
CA GLY A 181 -8.04 -13.73 9.70
C GLY A 181 -9.15 -14.57 9.08
N VAL A 182 -9.82 -14.05 8.04
CA VAL A 182 -10.88 -14.76 7.30
C VAL A 182 -10.33 -16.00 6.60
N SER A 183 -9.19 -15.89 5.89
CA SER A 183 -8.56 -17.04 5.24
C SER A 183 -8.08 -18.09 6.26
N GLY A 184 -7.56 -17.65 7.40
CA GLY A 184 -7.14 -18.53 8.49
C GLY A 184 -8.34 -19.30 9.04
N TRP A 185 -9.41 -18.60 9.39
CA TRP A 185 -10.65 -19.22 9.87
C TRP A 185 -11.21 -20.23 8.86
N ALA A 186 -11.29 -19.88 7.57
CA ALA A 186 -11.74 -20.77 6.51
C ALA A 186 -10.89 -22.04 6.39
N THR A 187 -9.58 -21.93 6.66
CA THR A 187 -8.64 -23.05 6.63
C THR A 187 -8.83 -23.97 7.81
N PHE A 188 -8.83 -23.43 9.04
CA PHE A 188 -8.87 -24.23 10.25
C PHE A 188 -10.26 -24.80 10.55
N SER A 189 -11.34 -24.10 10.19
CA SER A 189 -12.71 -24.62 10.32
C SER A 189 -13.01 -25.79 9.40
N GLY A 190 -12.32 -25.90 8.26
CA GLY A 190 -12.46 -27.01 7.32
C GLY A 190 -11.50 -28.18 7.57
N LEU A 191 -10.80 -28.19 8.71
CA LEU A 191 -9.92 -29.29 9.15
C LEU A 191 -10.54 -30.15 10.26
N GLY A 192 -11.64 -29.70 10.87
CA GLY A 192 -12.48 -30.50 11.77
C GLY A 192 -13.53 -31.27 10.99
#